data_AF-A0A2A7MJM0-F1
#
_entry.id   AF-A0A2A7MJM0-F1
#
_cell.length_a   1.000
_cell.length_b   1.000
_cell.length_c   1.000
_cell.angle_alpha   90.00
_cell.angle_beta   90.00
_cell.angle_gamma   90.00
#
_symmetry.space_group_name_H-M   'P 1'
#
loop_
_entity.id
_entity.type
_entity.pdbx_description
1 polymer ?
#
loop_
_entity_poly.entity_id
_entity_poly.type
_entity_poly.pdbx_seq_one_letter_code
_entity_poly.pdbx_strand_id
1 'polypeptide(L)'
;MFIYTENIVDSFPIALAKDKRGYKGKVASEICNKGYCATKDFHYYGCKLHVIANVRPKTTPYPEYALLTQASVHDLEAVRELLLNFENRKIYADRAYADSDLQTLANANGTVILTPYKRKRGEKIMDSAQSLTSTAISKIRQPIESLSIKLMKK
;
A
#
# COMPACT_ATOMS: atom_id res chain seq x y z
N MET A 1 -18.34 9.57 20.93
CA MET A 1 -17.14 8.80 20.52
C MET A 1 -17.37 8.38 19.09
N PHE A 2 -16.74 9.04 18.10
CA PHE A 2 -16.84 8.59 16.71
C PHE A 2 -16.13 7.25 16.59
N ILE A 3 -16.87 6.20 16.22
CA ILE A 3 -16.28 4.88 15.94
C ILE A 3 -15.67 4.99 14.55
N TYR A 4 -14.35 5.10 14.48
CA TYR A 4 -13.63 5.05 13.21
C TYR A 4 -13.44 3.60 12.79
N THR A 5 -13.70 3.31 11.52
CA THR A 5 -13.20 2.07 10.92
C THR A 5 -11.70 2.23 10.67
N GLU A 6 -10.90 1.29 11.18
CA GLU A 6 -9.45 1.27 10.98
C GLU A 6 -9.09 0.30 9.85
N ASN A 7 -8.41 0.81 8.83
CA ASN A 7 -7.96 0.04 7.68
C ASN A 7 -6.45 0.15 7.49
N ILE A 8 -5.88 -0.87 6.88
CA ILE A 8 -4.51 -0.88 6.36
C ILE A 8 -4.56 -1.06 4.85
N VAL A 9 -3.66 -0.39 4.14
CA VAL A 9 -3.51 -0.52 2.69
C VAL A 9 -2.08 -0.91 2.35
N ASP A 10 -1.95 -1.85 1.42
CA ASP A 10 -0.67 -2.26 0.85
C ASP A 10 -0.84 -2.71 -0.61
N SER A 11 0.22 -2.58 -1.38
CA SER A 11 0.27 -3.04 -2.78
C SER A 11 1.45 -3.97 -2.97
N PHE A 12 1.23 -5.05 -3.73
CA PHE A 12 2.30 -5.99 -3.99
C PHE A 12 2.16 -6.64 -5.37
N PRO A 13 3.30 -6.99 -6.00
CA PRO A 13 3.30 -7.58 -7.34
C PRO A 13 2.78 -9.02 -7.33
N ILE A 14 1.97 -9.35 -8.33
CA ILE A 14 1.67 -10.71 -8.74
C ILE A 14 2.48 -10.97 -10.02
N ALA A 15 3.67 -11.53 -9.84
CA ALA A 15 4.57 -11.83 -10.94
C ALA A 15 4.19 -13.16 -11.61
N LEU A 16 3.80 -13.10 -12.88
CA LEU A 16 3.56 -14.28 -13.72
C LEU A 16 4.88 -14.82 -14.33
N ALA A 17 5.82 -13.92 -14.63
CA ALA A 17 7.17 -14.26 -15.04
C ALA A 17 8.18 -13.26 -14.47
N LYS A 18 9.37 -13.75 -14.09
CA LYS A 18 10.44 -12.95 -13.45
C LYS A 18 11.69 -12.89 -14.35
N ASP A 19 12.43 -11.78 -14.26
CA ASP A 19 13.73 -11.54 -14.91
C ASP A 19 13.74 -11.84 -16.42
N LYS A 20 14.70 -12.65 -16.88
CA LYS A 20 14.87 -13.04 -18.29
C LYS A 20 13.60 -13.63 -18.92
N ARG A 21 12.70 -14.21 -18.10
CA ARG A 21 11.40 -14.74 -18.55
C ARG A 21 10.30 -13.68 -18.60
N GLY A 22 10.43 -12.59 -17.83
CA GLY A 22 9.49 -11.46 -17.84
C GLY A 22 9.38 -10.80 -19.21
N TYR A 23 10.45 -10.76 -19.99
CA TYR A 23 10.42 -10.25 -21.37
C TYR A 23 9.56 -11.08 -22.34
N LYS A 24 9.26 -12.34 -21.99
CA LYS A 24 8.48 -13.28 -22.82
C LYS A 24 7.05 -13.47 -22.34
N GLY A 25 6.61 -12.73 -21.32
CA GLY A 25 5.25 -12.83 -20.78
C GLY A 25 4.20 -12.43 -21.82
N LYS A 26 3.19 -13.28 -22.01
CA LYS A 26 2.08 -13.07 -22.97
C LYS A 26 0.70 -13.41 -22.38
N VAL A 27 0.63 -13.83 -21.12
CA VAL A 27 -0.60 -14.29 -20.48
C VAL A 27 -1.34 -13.10 -19.87
N ALA A 28 -2.66 -13.03 -20.08
CA ALA A 28 -3.51 -11.97 -19.55
C ALA A 28 -3.03 -10.56 -19.92
N SER A 29 -2.62 -10.36 -21.17
CA SER A 29 -2.05 -9.09 -21.68
C SER A 29 -2.98 -7.88 -21.56
N GLU A 30 -4.27 -8.11 -21.37
CA GLU A 30 -5.27 -7.10 -21.06
C GLU A 30 -5.05 -6.44 -19.68
N ILE A 31 -4.47 -7.15 -18.71
CA ILE A 31 -4.25 -6.67 -17.34
C ILE A 31 -2.79 -6.77 -16.87
N CYS A 32 -1.94 -7.53 -17.57
CA CYS A 32 -0.56 -7.76 -17.20
C CYS A 32 0.42 -7.04 -18.14
N ASN A 33 1.39 -6.35 -17.53
CA ASN A 33 2.50 -5.74 -18.24
C ASN A 33 3.79 -5.82 -17.42
N LYS A 34 4.81 -5.06 -17.80
CA LYS A 34 6.10 -5.07 -17.13
C LYS A 34 6.09 -4.15 -15.92
N GLY A 35 6.63 -4.64 -14.81
CA GLY A 35 6.88 -3.84 -13.61
C GLY A 35 8.23 -4.18 -13.00
N TYR A 36 8.59 -3.39 -11.99
CA TYR A 36 9.78 -3.59 -11.18
C TYR A 36 9.39 -3.63 -9.70
N CYS A 37 9.90 -4.63 -8.98
CA CYS A 37 9.69 -4.76 -7.54
C CYS A 37 10.96 -4.32 -6.81
N ALA A 38 10.96 -3.10 -6.28
CA ALA A 38 12.13 -2.53 -5.60
C ALA A 38 12.56 -3.32 -4.36
N THR A 39 11.61 -3.83 -3.56
CA THR A 39 11.89 -4.57 -2.33
C THR A 39 12.70 -5.85 -2.55
N LYS A 40 12.55 -6.46 -3.73
CA LYS A 40 13.21 -7.73 -4.08
C LYS A 40 14.14 -7.60 -5.29
N ASP A 41 14.35 -6.38 -5.77
CA ASP A 41 15.20 -6.02 -6.90
C ASP A 41 15.05 -6.92 -8.13
N PHE A 42 13.82 -7.06 -8.66
CA PHE A 42 13.59 -7.84 -9.87
C PHE A 42 12.56 -7.22 -10.80
N HIS A 43 12.76 -7.43 -12.10
CA HIS A 43 11.77 -7.10 -13.13
C HIS A 43 10.81 -8.26 -13.31
N TYR A 44 9.54 -7.95 -13.56
CA TYR A 44 8.52 -8.97 -13.77
C TYR A 44 7.53 -8.59 -14.84
N TYR A 45 6.91 -9.60 -15.41
CA TYR A 45 5.67 -9.47 -16.15
C TYR A 45 4.53 -9.99 -15.29
N GLY A 46 3.49 -9.18 -15.13
CA GLY A 46 2.35 -9.51 -14.29
C GLY A 46 1.50 -8.28 -13.99
N CYS A 47 0.82 -8.31 -12.86
CA CYS A 47 -0.07 -7.27 -12.37
C CYS A 47 0.29 -6.87 -10.94
N LYS A 48 -0.35 -5.84 -10.41
CA LYS A 48 -0.29 -5.45 -8.99
C LYS A 48 -1.63 -5.72 -8.33
N LEU A 49 -1.56 -6.28 -7.12
CA LEU A 49 -2.70 -6.42 -6.24
C LEU A 49 -2.61 -5.34 -5.16
N HIS A 50 -3.67 -4.54 -5.05
CA HIS A 50 -3.83 -3.51 -4.03
C HIS A 50 -4.91 -3.98 -3.06
N VAL A 51 -4.58 -4.07 -1.78
CA VAL A 51 -5.49 -4.58 -0.75
C VAL A 51 -5.75 -3.50 0.27
N ILE A 52 -7.02 -3.26 0.56
CA ILE A 52 -7.47 -2.49 1.73
C ILE A 52 -8.15 -3.48 2.65
N ALA A 53 -7.67 -3.58 3.88
CA ALA A 53 -8.13 -4.57 4.85
C ALA A 53 -8.42 -3.92 6.20
N ASN A 54 -9.37 -4.46 6.96
CA ASN A 54 -9.62 -3.99 8.31
C ASN A 54 -8.46 -4.37 9.24
N VAL A 55 -8.09 -3.44 10.12
CA VAL A 55 -7.07 -3.68 11.14
C VAL A 55 -7.60 -4.76 12.10
N ARG A 56 -6.87 -5.86 12.20
CA ARG A 56 -7.12 -6.92 13.18
C ARG A 56 -5.84 -7.15 13.97
N PRO A 57 -5.73 -6.61 15.19
CA PRO A 57 -4.51 -6.72 15.97
C PRO A 57 -4.03 -8.18 16.08
N LYS A 58 -2.73 -8.40 15.84
CA LYS A 58 -2.04 -9.70 15.97
C LYS A 58 -2.58 -10.85 15.11
N THR A 59 -3.44 -10.57 14.14
CA THR A 59 -4.00 -11.61 13.25
C THR A 59 -3.93 -11.17 11.80
N THR A 60 -4.21 -12.09 10.87
CA THR A 60 -4.29 -11.75 9.45
C THR A 60 -5.39 -10.71 9.24
N PRO A 61 -5.09 -9.58 8.57
CA PRO A 61 -6.08 -8.56 8.32
C PRO A 61 -7.17 -9.11 7.41
N TYR A 62 -8.40 -8.63 7.59
CA TYR A 62 -9.53 -9.10 6.79
C TYR A 62 -9.68 -8.20 5.56
N PRO A 63 -9.45 -8.70 4.33
CA PRO A 63 -9.57 -7.89 3.13
C PRO A 63 -11.00 -7.38 2.96
N GLU A 64 -11.13 -6.07 2.79
CA GLU A 64 -12.41 -5.41 2.48
C GLU A 64 -12.47 -5.09 0.98
N TYR A 65 -11.35 -4.64 0.41
CA TYR A 65 -11.19 -4.40 -1.02
C TYR A 65 -9.91 -5.04 -1.55
N ALA A 66 -10.00 -5.56 -2.77
CA ALA A 66 -8.88 -6.10 -3.53
C ALA A 66 -9.00 -5.63 -4.99
N LEU A 67 -8.00 -4.88 -5.46
CA LEU A 67 -7.96 -4.30 -6.79
C LEU A 67 -6.79 -4.88 -7.56
N LEU A 68 -7.02 -5.27 -8.81
CA LEU A 68 -5.99 -5.71 -9.73
C LEU A 68 -5.75 -4.62 -10.77
N THR A 69 -4.51 -4.18 -10.91
CA THR A 69 -4.10 -3.23 -11.95
C THR A 69 -2.87 -3.72 -12.71
N GLN A 70 -2.58 -3.08 -13.83
CA GLN A 70 -1.32 -3.30 -14.53
C GLN A 70 -0.12 -2.98 -13.65
N ALA A 71 0.98 -3.72 -13.82
CA ALA A 71 2.19 -3.54 -13.02
C ALA A 71 2.83 -2.15 -13.13
N SER A 72 2.53 -1.40 -14.19
CA SER A 72 2.98 0.00 -14.37
C SER A 72 2.19 1.04 -13.57
N VAL A 73 1.01 0.71 -13.04
CA VAL A 73 0.18 1.67 -12.31
C VAL A 73 0.82 1.96 -10.95
N HIS A 74 0.85 3.24 -10.56
CA HIS A 74 1.38 3.65 -9.27
C HIS A 74 0.42 3.27 -8.14
N ASP A 75 0.96 2.81 -7.01
CA ASP A 75 0.18 2.20 -5.93
C ASP A 75 -0.87 3.15 -5.34
N LEU A 76 -0.52 4.44 -5.22
CA LEU A 76 -1.43 5.50 -4.79
C LEU A 76 -2.58 5.71 -5.77
N GLU A 77 -2.29 5.75 -7.07
CA GLU A 77 -3.27 6.06 -8.11
C GLU A 77 -4.32 4.97 -8.21
N ALA A 78 -3.89 3.71 -8.10
CA ALA A 78 -4.77 2.54 -8.14
C ALA A 78 -5.87 2.54 -7.07
N VAL A 79 -5.64 3.19 -5.93
CA VAL A 79 -6.60 3.21 -4.80
C VAL A 79 -7.15 4.61 -4.52
N ARG A 80 -6.72 5.63 -5.26
CA ARG A 80 -7.00 7.04 -4.93
C ARG A 80 -8.49 7.33 -4.79
N GLU A 81 -9.27 6.96 -5.79
CA GLU A 81 -10.72 7.17 -5.79
C GLU A 81 -11.40 6.42 -4.65
N LEU A 82 -10.95 5.20 -4.35
CA LEU A 82 -11.50 4.40 -3.26
C LEU A 82 -11.23 5.06 -1.89
N LEU A 83 -10.01 5.59 -1.69
CA LEU A 83 -9.65 6.32 -0.47
C LEU A 83 -10.46 7.62 -0.31
N LEU A 84 -10.78 8.30 -1.42
CA LEU A 84 -11.62 9.50 -1.41
C LEU A 84 -13.08 9.20 -1.09
N ASN A 85 -13.60 8.04 -1.52
CA ASN A 85 -14.98 7.64 -1.27
C ASN A 85 -15.22 7.07 0.14
N PHE A 86 -14.18 6.94 0.95
CA PHE A 86 -14.32 6.48 2.32
C PHE A 86 -14.75 7.58 3.28
N GLU A 87 -15.70 7.25 4.15
CA GLU A 87 -16.18 8.12 5.20
C GLU A 87 -15.74 7.63 6.58
N ASN A 88 -15.29 8.57 7.42
CA ASN A 88 -14.98 8.33 8.84
C ASN A 88 -14.00 7.17 9.09
N ARG A 89 -12.92 7.09 8.29
CA ARG A 89 -11.91 6.01 8.41
C ARG A 89 -10.54 6.51 8.88
N LYS A 90 -9.77 5.62 9.50
CA LYS A 90 -8.33 5.78 9.69
C LYS A 90 -7.60 4.77 8.84
N ILE A 91 -6.73 5.23 7.95
CA ILE A 91 -6.07 4.39 6.95
C ILE A 91 -4.57 4.41 7.19
N TYR A 92 -4.01 3.27 7.59
CA TYR A 92 -2.57 3.10 7.79
C TYR A 92 -1.93 2.62 6.49
N ALA A 93 -1.07 3.46 5.91
CA ALA A 93 -0.51 3.24 4.58
C ALA A 93 1.02 3.35 4.55
N ASP A 94 1.63 2.90 3.44
CA ASP A 94 3.05 3.15 3.19
C ASP A 94 3.35 4.63 3.01
N ARG A 95 4.62 5.00 3.21
CA ARG A 95 5.11 6.33 2.89
C ARG A 95 4.89 6.70 1.42
N ALA A 96 4.85 5.73 0.51
CA ALA A 96 4.53 5.94 -0.90
C ALA A 96 3.11 6.52 -1.13
N TYR A 97 2.21 6.43 -0.14
CA TYR A 97 0.86 6.98 -0.20
C TYR A 97 0.73 8.40 0.38
N ALA A 98 1.85 8.99 0.83
CA ALA A 98 1.83 10.34 1.37
C ALA A 98 1.62 11.38 0.26
N ASP A 99 0.40 11.92 0.17
CA ASP A 99 -0.03 12.92 -0.81
C ASP A 99 -0.92 13.97 -0.12
N SER A 100 -0.53 15.24 -0.21
CA SER A 100 -1.18 16.35 0.51
C SER A 100 -2.60 16.60 0.02
N ASP A 101 -2.82 16.46 -1.28
CA ASP A 101 -4.09 16.78 -1.91
C ASP A 101 -5.11 15.70 -1.58
N LEU A 102 -4.70 14.43 -1.68
CA LEU A 102 -5.49 13.29 -1.22
C LEU A 102 -5.83 13.42 0.27
N GLN A 103 -4.88 13.80 1.12
CA GLN A 103 -5.14 13.97 2.55
C GLN A 103 -6.20 15.05 2.80
N THR A 104 -6.10 16.18 2.10
CA THR A 104 -7.05 17.29 2.24
C THR A 104 -8.46 16.88 1.82
N LEU A 105 -8.57 16.19 0.69
CA LEU A 105 -9.86 15.71 0.17
C LEU A 105 -10.46 14.59 1.04
N ALA A 106 -9.66 13.62 1.48
CA ALA A 106 -10.13 12.55 2.34
C ALA A 106 -10.59 13.08 3.72
N ASN A 107 -9.92 14.10 4.25
CA ASN A 107 -10.31 14.74 5.51
C ASN A 107 -11.72 15.37 5.43
N ALA A 108 -12.16 15.83 4.25
CA ALA A 108 -13.50 16.37 4.07
C ALA A 108 -14.59 15.31 4.37
N ASN A 109 -14.27 14.03 4.19
CA ASN A 109 -15.14 12.90 4.47
C ASN A 109 -14.86 12.28 5.86
N GLY A 110 -14.08 12.94 6.71
CA GLY A 110 -13.69 12.42 8.02
C GLY A 110 -12.67 11.27 7.95
N THR A 111 -12.04 11.06 6.80
CA THR A 111 -11.05 10.00 6.59
C THR A 111 -9.63 10.56 6.73
N VAL A 112 -8.81 9.91 7.55
CA VAL A 112 -7.42 10.31 7.80
C VAL A 112 -6.47 9.21 7.32
N ILE A 113 -5.51 9.58 6.46
CA ILE A 113 -4.47 8.68 5.97
C ILE A 113 -3.18 8.90 6.78
N LEU A 114 -2.75 7.86 7.48
CA LEU A 114 -1.60 7.87 8.36
C LEU A 114 -0.45 7.12 7.68
N THR A 115 0.61 7.86 7.36
CA THR A 115 1.85 7.32 6.78
C THR A 115 3.04 7.60 7.70
N PRO A 116 4.07 6.74 7.72
CA PRO A 116 5.30 7.02 8.46
C PRO A 116 5.95 8.32 7.97
N TYR A 117 6.53 9.09 8.89
CA TYR A 117 7.15 10.37 8.58
C TYR A 117 8.19 10.24 7.46
N LYS A 118 8.11 11.15 6.47
CA LYS A 118 9.09 11.28 5.39
C LYS A 118 10.08 12.38 5.74
N ARG A 119 11.30 11.99 6.12
CA ARG A 119 12.38 12.93 6.43
C ARG A 119 12.67 13.83 5.24
N LYS A 120 12.94 15.11 5.52
CA LYS A 120 13.41 16.05 4.52
C LYS A 120 14.88 15.80 4.21
N ARG A 121 15.30 16.09 2.99
CA ARG A 121 16.71 15.96 2.59
C ARG A 121 17.58 16.86 3.48
N GLY A 122 18.52 16.27 4.22
CA GLY A 122 19.41 16.98 5.14
C GLY A 122 18.96 17.03 6.60
N GLU A 123 17.78 16.51 6.92
CA GLU A 123 17.27 16.43 8.29
C GLU A 123 17.96 15.30 9.07
N LYS A 124 18.74 15.66 10.09
CA LYS A 124 19.55 14.71 10.88
C LYS A 124 18.81 14.18 12.12
N ILE A 125 17.95 14.98 12.72
CA ILE A 125 17.26 14.65 13.97
C ILE A 125 15.78 14.57 13.66
N MET A 126 15.17 13.42 13.99
CA MET A 126 13.73 13.23 13.93
C MET A 126 13.18 13.41 15.34
N ASP A 127 12.08 14.15 15.45
CA ASP A 127 11.42 14.35 16.73
C ASP A 127 10.96 13.02 17.35
N SER A 128 10.98 12.94 18.69
CA SER A 128 10.66 11.70 19.40
C SER A 128 9.20 11.27 19.20
N ALA A 129 8.25 12.22 19.17
CA ALA A 129 6.86 11.90 18.93
C ALA A 129 6.63 11.44 17.49
N GLN A 130 7.30 12.05 16.51
CA GLN A 130 7.28 11.59 15.11
C GLN A 130 7.85 10.17 14.96
N SER A 131 8.92 9.86 15.68
CA SER A 131 9.52 8.53 15.72
C SER A 131 8.55 7.48 16.27
N LEU A 132 7.93 7.77 17.41
CA LEU A 132 6.94 6.89 18.05
C LEU A 132 5.73 6.65 17.14
N THR A 133 5.22 7.71 16.51
CA THR A 133 4.07 7.64 15.60
C THR A 133 4.39 6.79 14.36
N SER A 134 5.54 7.03 13.74
CA SER A 134 5.99 6.24 12.58
C SER A 134 6.17 4.76 12.95
N THR A 135 6.74 4.48 14.12
CA THR A 135 6.91 3.12 14.64
C THR A 135 5.56 2.45 14.89
N ALA A 136 4.58 3.17 15.44
CA ALA A 136 3.24 2.66 15.67
C ALA A 136 2.53 2.31 14.35
N ILE A 137 2.58 3.20 13.35
CA ILE A 137 2.02 2.96 12.02
C ILE A 137 2.65 1.72 11.38
N SER A 138 3.98 1.60 11.40
CA SER A 138 4.67 0.42 10.87
C SER A 138 4.29 -0.87 11.59
N LYS A 139 4.12 -0.85 12.93
CA LYS A 139 3.67 -2.01 13.70
C LYS A 139 2.26 -2.45 13.31
N ILE A 140 1.34 -1.50 13.09
CA ILE A 140 -0.04 -1.79 12.67
C ILE A 140 -0.05 -2.43 11.26
N ARG A 141 0.87 -2.05 10.38
CA ARG A 141 0.98 -2.57 9.01
C ARG A 141 1.69 -3.93 8.89
N GLN A 142 2.47 -4.37 9.88
CA GLN A 142 3.19 -5.66 9.83
C GLN A 142 2.35 -6.87 9.37
N PRO A 143 1.06 -7.02 9.77
CA PRO A 143 0.25 -8.14 9.32
C PRO A 143 0.00 -8.18 7.81
N ILE A 144 -0.24 -7.04 7.15
CA ILE A 144 -0.45 -6.99 5.69
C ILE A 144 0.86 -7.15 4.93
N GLU A 145 1.96 -6.60 5.45
CA GLU A 145 3.30 -6.79 4.89
C GLU A 145 3.73 -8.27 4.95
N SER A 146 3.40 -8.96 6.05
CA SER A 146 3.67 -10.39 6.19
C SER A 146 2.84 -11.23 5.20
N LEU A 147 1.58 -10.84 4.96
CA LEU A 147 0.71 -11.48 3.98
C LEU A 147 1.26 -11.29 2.56
N SER A 148 1.66 -10.08 2.19
CA SER A 148 2.21 -9.77 0.87
C SER A 148 3.50 -10.55 0.60
N ILE A 149 4.41 -10.63 1.58
CA ILE A 149 5.62 -11.47 1.51
C ILE A 149 5.27 -12.94 1.22
N LYS A 150 4.27 -13.50 1.90
CA LYS A 150 3.85 -14.90 1.72
C LYS A 150 3.27 -15.13 0.33
N LEU A 151 2.49 -14.20 -0.20
CA LEU A 151 1.91 -14.29 -1.54
C LEU A 151 2.99 -14.18 -2.64
N MET A 152 4.03 -13.37 -2.42
CA MET A 152 5.14 -13.21 -3.37
C MET A 152 6.19 -14.36 -3.35
N LYS A 153 6.04 -15.37 -2.48
CA LYS A 153 6.99 -16.51 -2.36
C LYS A 153 6.67 -17.70 -3.28
N LYS A 154 5.62 -17.61 -4.09
CA LYS A 154 5.36 -18.58 -5.18
C LYS A 154 6.14 -18.24 -6.46
#